data_AF-X1LQ48-F1
#
_entry.id   AF-X1LQ48-F1
#
_cell.length_a   1.000
_cell.length_b   1.000
_cell.length_c   1.000
_cell.angle_alpha   90.00
_cell.angle_beta   90.00
_cell.angle_gamma   90.00
#
_symmetry.space_group_name_H-M   'P 1'
#
loop_
_entity.id
_entity.type
_entity.pdbx_description
1 polymer ?
#
loop_
_entity_poly.entity_id
_entity_poly.type
_entity_poly.pdbx_seq_one_letter_code
_entity_poly.pdbx_strand_id
1 'polypeptide(L)'
;MPSGDAPLGHRKRLREKFIKSGLAGFHDYEIVELLLSLGTPRKDCKPQAKEAIKKFNNLRGVLEASPEELQQIDGIGSHSAFGIKLVQEVAREFLREKILDKPVYKSS
;
A
#
# COMPACT_ATOMS: atom_id res chain seq x y z
N MET A 1 -12.97 -3.20 -29.23
CA MET A 1 -12.52 -2.54 -27.98
C MET A 1 -11.24 -3.24 -27.56
N PRO A 2 -10.03 -2.66 -27.69
CA PRO A 2 -8.84 -3.35 -27.24
C PRO A 2 -8.71 -3.18 -25.72
N SER A 3 -8.85 -4.28 -25.00
CA SER A 3 -8.43 -4.45 -23.61
C SER A 3 -6.91 -4.28 -23.55
N GLY A 4 -6.43 -3.08 -23.23
CA GLY A 4 -5.02 -2.69 -23.36
C GLY A 4 -4.40 -2.19 -22.07
N ASP A 5 -4.39 -3.01 -21.01
CA ASP A 5 -3.59 -2.73 -19.81
C ASP A 5 -2.14 -3.18 -20.04
N ALA A 6 -1.37 -2.37 -20.76
CA ALA A 6 0.07 -2.57 -20.85
C ALA A 6 0.72 -2.30 -19.46
N PRO A 7 1.63 -3.16 -18.96
CA PRO A 7 2.23 -3.04 -17.62
C PRO A 7 2.90 -1.67 -17.35
N LEU A 8 3.47 -1.06 -18.41
CA LEU A 8 4.12 0.25 -18.35
C LEU A 8 3.15 1.42 -18.19
N GLY A 9 1.90 1.28 -18.65
CA GLY A 9 0.87 2.31 -18.52
C GLY A 9 0.25 2.33 -17.12
N HIS A 10 0.11 1.17 -16.49
CA HIS A 10 -0.61 1.05 -15.21
C HIS A 10 0.05 1.87 -14.08
N ARG A 11 1.37 1.70 -13.90
CA ARG A 11 2.13 2.44 -12.87
C ARG A 11 2.06 3.95 -13.08
N LYS A 12 2.20 4.40 -14.33
CA LYS A 12 2.13 5.83 -14.67
C LYS A 12 0.74 6.40 -14.30
N ARG A 13 -0.33 5.70 -14.66
CA ARG A 13 -1.71 6.10 -14.31
C ARG A 13 -1.96 6.13 -12.81
N LEU A 14 -1.50 5.13 -12.05
CA LEU A 14 -1.64 5.14 -10.58
C LEU A 14 -0.89 6.32 -9.97
N ARG A 15 0.33 6.62 -10.45
CA ARG A 15 1.08 7.79 -9.99
C ARG A 15 0.37 9.11 -10.33
N GLU A 16 -0.13 9.26 -11.54
CA GLU A 16 -0.88 10.44 -11.97
C GLU A 16 -2.18 10.62 -11.17
N LYS A 17 -2.90 9.52 -10.91
CA LYS A 17 -4.10 9.49 -10.05
C LYS A 17 -3.76 9.94 -8.63
N PHE A 18 -2.67 9.44 -8.05
CA PHE A 18 -2.21 9.86 -6.73
C PHE A 18 -1.89 11.37 -6.69
N ILE A 19 -1.16 11.88 -7.69
CA ILE A 19 -0.83 13.31 -7.78
C ILE A 19 -2.10 14.17 -7.89
N LYS A 20 -3.13 13.70 -8.60
CA LYS A 20 -4.36 14.47 -8.83
C LYS A 20 -5.30 14.50 -7.62
N SER A 21 -5.48 13.38 -6.92
CA SER A 21 -6.55 13.23 -5.91
C SER A 21 -6.08 12.66 -4.58
N GLY A 22 -4.77 12.43 -4.40
CA GLY A 22 -4.27 11.60 -3.30
C GLY A 22 -4.91 10.22 -3.30
N LEU A 23 -5.05 9.62 -2.12
CA LEU A 23 -5.65 8.29 -1.95
C LEU A 23 -7.19 8.29 -1.98
N ALA A 24 -7.85 9.45 -1.98
CA ALA A 24 -9.31 9.53 -1.92
C ALA A 24 -10.01 8.86 -3.13
N GLY A 25 -9.32 8.79 -4.28
CA GLY A 25 -9.84 8.14 -5.48
C GLY A 25 -9.46 6.65 -5.60
N PHE A 26 -8.76 6.07 -4.64
CA PHE A 26 -8.20 4.72 -4.75
C PHE A 26 -9.08 3.69 -4.05
N HIS A 27 -9.18 2.50 -4.66
CA HIS A 27 -9.57 1.29 -3.94
C HIS A 27 -8.39 0.75 -3.14
N ASP A 28 -8.65 0.05 -2.03
CA ASP A 28 -7.62 -0.55 -1.18
C ASP A 28 -6.57 -1.36 -1.98
N TYR A 29 -6.99 -2.18 -2.94
CA TYR A 29 -6.05 -2.95 -3.75
C TYR A 29 -5.19 -2.06 -4.66
N GLU A 30 -5.69 -0.92 -5.15
CA GLU A 30 -4.88 0.01 -5.95
C GLU A 30 -3.81 0.70 -5.09
N ILE A 31 -4.10 0.93 -3.80
CA ILE A 31 -3.12 1.46 -2.84
C ILE A 31 -2.03 0.42 -2.61
N VAL A 32 -2.41 -0.82 -2.33
CA VAL A 32 -1.45 -1.93 -2.15
C VAL A 32 -0.62 -2.13 -3.42
N GLU A 33 -1.24 -2.08 -4.59
CA GLU A 33 -0.54 -2.18 -5.87
C GLU A 33 0.49 -1.07 -6.04
N LEU A 34 0.11 0.18 -5.74
CA LEU A 34 1.02 1.32 -5.81
C LEU A 34 2.22 1.10 -4.88
N LEU A 35 1.99 0.65 -3.64
CA LEU A 35 3.05 0.32 -2.67
C LEU A 35 4.00 -0.76 -3.21
N LEU A 36 3.47 -1.87 -3.70
CA LEU A 36 4.26 -2.97 -4.27
C LEU A 36 5.10 -2.51 -5.48
N SER A 37 4.57 -1.58 -6.28
CA SER A 37 5.26 -1.01 -7.44
C SER A 37 6.44 -0.08 -7.09
N LEU A 38 6.53 0.37 -5.83
CA LEU A 38 7.67 1.17 -5.34
C LEU A 38 8.88 0.28 -5.08
N GLY A 39 8.66 -0.93 -4.56
CA GLY A 39 9.72 -1.90 -4.26
C GLY A 39 10.08 -2.82 -5.43
N THR A 40 9.20 -3.00 -6.41
CA THR A 40 9.41 -3.99 -7.49
C THR A 40 9.72 -3.32 -8.82
N PRO A 41 10.91 -3.49 -9.41
CA PRO A 41 11.20 -2.95 -10.73
C PRO A 41 10.45 -3.75 -11.81
N ARG A 42 9.47 -3.09 -12.45
CA ARG A 42 8.90 -3.45 -13.79
C ARG A 42 8.08 -4.76 -13.85
N LYS A 43 7.28 -5.07 -12.83
CA LYS A 43 6.24 -6.12 -12.90
C LYS A 43 4.86 -5.54 -12.62
N ASP A 44 3.84 -6.15 -13.22
CA ASP A 44 2.44 -5.90 -12.84
C ASP A 44 2.22 -6.46 -11.43
N CYS A 45 1.90 -5.57 -10.48
CA CYS A 45 1.68 -5.90 -9.07
C CYS A 45 0.20 -6.07 -8.73
N LYS A 46 -0.70 -5.88 -9.70
CA LYS A 46 -2.15 -5.93 -9.49
C LYS A 46 -2.64 -7.30 -9.02
N PRO A 47 -2.14 -8.45 -9.54
CA PRO A 47 -2.53 -9.75 -9.02
C PRO A 47 -2.16 -9.91 -7.55
N GLN A 48 -0.94 -9.54 -7.17
CA GLN A 48 -0.45 -9.63 -5.79
C GLN A 48 -1.23 -8.73 -4.84
N ALA A 49 -1.57 -7.52 -5.29
CA ALA A 49 -2.38 -6.61 -4.51
C ALA A 49 -3.79 -7.14 -4.26
N LYS A 50 -4.42 -7.74 -5.29
CA LYS A 50 -5.73 -8.37 -5.13
C LYS A 50 -5.69 -9.58 -4.21
N GLU A 51 -4.68 -10.44 -4.35
CA GLU A 51 -4.50 -11.59 -3.46
C GLU A 51 -4.22 -11.15 -2.01
N ALA A 52 -3.44 -10.08 -1.81
CA ALA A 52 -3.22 -9.50 -0.49
C ALA A 52 -4.53 -9.01 0.14
N ILE A 53 -5.36 -8.27 -0.61
CA ILE A 53 -6.67 -7.82 -0.12
C ILE A 53 -7.60 -9.01 0.15
N LYS A 54 -7.59 -10.03 -0.70
CA LYS A 54 -8.39 -11.24 -0.48
C LYS A 54 -7.98 -11.99 0.78
N LYS A 55 -6.67 -12.08 1.05
CA LYS A 55 -6.11 -12.79 2.22
C LYS A 55 -6.27 -12.01 3.52
N PHE A 56 -6.07 -10.69 3.48
CA PHE A 56 -6.04 -9.82 4.65
C PHE A 56 -7.26 -8.88 4.77
N ASN A 57 -8.28 -9.11 3.96
CA ASN A 57 -9.57 -8.42 3.88
C ASN A 57 -9.54 -6.98 3.34
N ASN A 58 -8.64 -6.13 3.81
CA ASN A 58 -8.61 -4.70 3.48
C ASN A 58 -7.19 -4.11 3.60
N LEU A 59 -7.03 -2.83 3.25
CA LEU A 59 -5.72 -2.16 3.31
C LEU A 59 -5.10 -2.24 4.72
N ARG A 60 -5.89 -2.04 5.77
CA ARG A 60 -5.41 -2.13 7.16
C ARG A 60 -4.85 -3.52 7.45
N GLY A 61 -5.56 -4.58 7.08
CA GLY A 61 -5.10 -5.95 7.27
C GLY A 61 -3.80 -6.24 6.53
N VAL A 62 -3.64 -5.72 5.30
CA VAL A 62 -2.38 -5.84 4.55
C VAL A 62 -1.22 -5.14 5.26
N LEU A 63 -1.45 -3.94 5.81
CA LEU A 63 -0.43 -3.20 6.56
C LEU A 63 -0.09 -3.90 7.89
N GLU A 64 -1.08 -4.48 8.58
CA GLU A 64 -0.90 -5.17 9.85
C GLU A 64 -0.24 -6.55 9.72
N ALA A 65 -0.39 -7.23 8.58
CA ALA A 65 0.23 -8.52 8.31
C ALA A 65 1.75 -8.54 8.57
N SER A 66 2.25 -9.69 9.01
CA SER A 66 3.68 -9.90 9.22
C SER A 66 4.44 -10.01 7.89
N PRO A 67 5.75 -9.69 7.84
CA PRO A 67 6.54 -9.91 6.63
C PRO A 67 6.47 -11.35 6.12
N GLU A 68 6.40 -12.34 7.02
CA GLU A 68 6.31 -13.76 6.69
C GLU A 68 4.96 -14.09 6.04
N GLU A 69 3.86 -13.55 6.57
CA GLU A 69 2.52 -13.75 6.02
C GLU A 69 2.36 -13.12 4.64
N LEU A 70 2.94 -11.93 4.44
CA LEU A 70 2.98 -11.23 3.16
C LEU A 70 3.77 -12.03 2.12
N GLN A 71 4.90 -12.62 2.51
CA GLN A 71 5.76 -13.41 1.63
C GLN A 71 5.19 -14.77 1.24
N GLN A 72 4.09 -15.21 1.86
CA GLN A 72 3.33 -16.38 1.39
C GLN A 72 2.54 -16.09 0.09
N ILE A 73 2.41 -14.83 -0.31
CA ILE A 73 1.78 -14.46 -1.58
C ILE A 73 2.84 -14.49 -2.67
N ASP A 74 2.62 -15.30 -3.71
CA ASP A 74 3.55 -15.41 -4.84
C ASP A 74 3.79 -14.04 -5.50
N GLY A 75 5.05 -13.69 -5.68
CA GLY A 75 5.49 -12.38 -6.18
C GLY A 75 5.63 -11.27 -5.14
N ILE A 76 5.28 -11.49 -3.86
CA ILE A 76 5.63 -10.57 -2.76
C ILE A 76 6.92 -11.07 -2.09
N GLY A 77 8.05 -10.52 -2.50
CA GLY A 77 9.35 -10.82 -1.88
C GLY A 77 9.64 -9.98 -0.64
N SER A 78 10.76 -10.27 0.02
CA SER A 78 11.25 -9.58 1.22
C SER A 78 11.34 -8.06 1.05
N HIS A 79 11.76 -7.57 -0.13
CA HIS A 79 11.85 -6.14 -0.40
C HIS A 79 10.48 -5.44 -0.44
N SER A 80 9.49 -6.08 -1.07
CA SER A 80 8.11 -5.55 -1.11
C SER A 80 7.45 -5.59 0.26
N ALA A 81 7.67 -6.67 1.02
CA ALA A 81 7.21 -6.79 2.40
C ALA A 81 7.82 -5.69 3.28
N PHE A 82 9.14 -5.45 3.18
CA PHE A 82 9.80 -4.35 3.86
C PHE A 82 9.18 -2.99 3.50
N GLY A 83 8.94 -2.72 2.22
CA GLY A 83 8.31 -1.46 1.78
C GLY A 83 6.92 -1.23 2.39
N ILE A 84 6.09 -2.28 2.47
CA ILE A 84 4.77 -2.22 3.12
C ILE A 84 4.92 -1.88 4.62
N LYS A 85 5.81 -2.58 5.33
CA LYS A 85 6.03 -2.33 6.78
C LYS A 85 6.62 -0.96 7.05
N LEU A 86 7.57 -0.51 6.22
CA LEU A 86 8.17 0.81 6.34
C LEU A 86 7.10 1.91 6.27
N VAL A 87 6.19 1.82 5.31
CA VAL A 87 5.10 2.80 5.14
C VAL A 87 4.16 2.79 6.35
N GLN A 88 3.84 1.61 6.89
CA GLN A 88 3.05 1.50 8.11
C GLN A 88 3.74 2.18 9.30
N GLU A 89 5.01 1.88 9.54
CA GLU A 89 5.76 2.41 10.69
C GLU A 89 5.97 3.92 10.56
N VAL A 90 6.28 4.44 9.37
CA VAL A 90 6.34 5.89 9.11
C VAL A 90 5.01 6.57 9.38
N ALA A 91 3.89 5.96 8.95
CA ALA A 91 2.56 6.50 9.24
C ALA A 91 2.24 6.50 10.74
N ARG A 92 2.63 5.44 11.46
CA ARG A 92 2.47 5.34 12.93
C ARG A 92 3.28 6.41 13.65
N GLU A 93 4.55 6.60 13.29
CA GLU A 93 5.41 7.61 13.92
C GLU A 93 4.89 9.03 13.65
N PHE A 94 4.50 9.33 12.40
CA PHE A 94 3.90 10.62 12.04
C PHE A 94 2.61 10.91 12.82
N LEU A 95 1.75 9.91 13.01
CA LEU A 95 0.52 10.06 13.78
C LEU A 95 0.80 10.21 15.28
N ARG A 96 1.81 9.49 15.81
CA ARG A 96 2.26 9.61 17.19
C ARG A 96 2.74 11.04 17.49
N GLU A 97 3.58 11.61 16.64
CA GLU A 97 4.05 13.00 16.78
C GLU A 97 2.88 14.01 16.74
N LYS A 98 1.93 13.83 15.82
CA LYS A 98 0.74 14.69 15.73
C LYS A 98 -0.16 14.66 16.96
N ILE A 99 -0.17 13.55 17.71
CA ILE A 99 -0.93 13.43 18.96
C ILE A 99 -0.21 14.18 20.07
N LEU A 100 1.12 14.09 20.14
CA LEU A 100 1.93 14.77 21.15
C LEU A 100 1.89 16.30 21.01
N ASP A 101 1.74 16.80 19.78
CA ASP A 101 1.64 18.24 19.49
C ASP A 101 0.24 18.84 19.77
N LYS A 102 -0.75 18.02 20.14
CA LYS A 102 -2.09 18.49 20.54
C LYS A 102 -2.22 18.50 22.06
N PRO A 103 -2.82 19.54 22.67
CA PRO A 103 -3.06 19.57 24.11
C PRO A 103 -3.95 18.38 24.48
N VAL A 104 -3.36 17.41 25.17
CA VAL A 104 -4.08 16.25 25.71
C VAL A 104 -4.91 16.77 26.87
N TYR A 105 -6.21 16.96 26.64
CA TYR A 105 -7.16 17.22 27.73
C TYR A 105 -7.15 16.01 28.66
N LYS A 106 -6.50 16.14 29.81
CA LYS A 106 -6.64 15.17 30.90
C LYS A 106 -7.99 15.42 31.56
N SER A 107 -8.90 14.45 31.44
CA SER A 107 -10.06 14.45 32.32
C SER A 107 -9.58 14.11 33.74
N SER A 108 -9.91 14.98 34.70
CA SER A 108 -9.77 14.69 36.13
C SER A 108 -10.76 13.63 36.57
#